data_AF-A0A395W209-F1
#
_entry.id   AF-A0A395W209-F1
#
_cell.length_a   1.000
_cell.length_b   1.000
_cell.length_c   1.000
_cell.angle_alpha   90.00
_cell.angle_beta   90.00
_cell.angle_gamma   90.00
#
_symmetry.space_group_name_H-M   'P 1'
#
loop_
_entity.id
_entity.type
_entity.pdbx_description
1 polymer ?
#
loop_
_entity_poly.entity_id
_entity_poly.type
_entity_poly.pdbx_seq_one_letter_code
_entity_poly.pdbx_strand_id
1 'polypeptide(L)' 'MNQDKFHTDPEEVRKELQKVADELGLPITDCRVAYAWSEKGNSYDKHVSDELMVPLYFSIRE' A
#
# COMPACT_ATOMS: atom_id res chain seq x y z
N MET A 1 -20.70 0.46 8.29
CA MET A 1 -19.94 1.40 7.45
C MET A 1 -18.50 1.29 7.90
N ASN A 2 -17.68 0.50 7.20
CA ASN A 2 -16.24 0.52 7.47
C ASN A 2 -15.78 1.91 7.08
N GLN A 3 -15.18 2.64 8.02
CA GLN A 3 -14.63 3.95 7.75
C GLN A 3 -13.50 3.77 6.74
N ASP A 4 -13.71 4.23 5.50
CA ASP A 4 -12.64 4.33 4.52
C ASP A 4 -11.55 5.23 5.10
N LYS A 5 -10.42 4.65 5.49
CA LYS A 5 -9.27 5.41 5.97
C LYS A 5 -8.54 5.95 4.75
N PHE A 6 -8.66 7.25 4.54
CA PHE A 6 -8.00 7.95 3.45
C PHE A 6 -6.64 8.46 3.90
N HIS A 7 -5.57 7.97 3.27
CA HIS A 7 -4.19 8.27 3.61
C HIS A 7 -3.56 9.23 2.60
N THR A 8 -2.93 10.29 3.08
CA THR A 8 -2.23 11.28 2.25
C THR A 8 -0.71 11.24 2.41
N ASP A 9 -0.22 10.55 3.43
CA ASP A 9 1.20 10.48 3.77
C ASP A 9 1.81 9.15 3.28
N PRO A 10 2.81 9.19 2.39
CA PRO A 10 3.42 7.97 1.84
C PRO A 10 4.23 7.20 2.89
N GLU A 11 4.80 7.85 3.90
CA GLU A 11 5.57 7.16 4.94
C GLU A 11 4.66 6.36 5.87
N GLU A 12 3.49 6.89 6.23
CA GLU A 12 2.46 6.17 6.97
C GLU A 12 1.95 4.96 6.20
N VAL A 13 1.61 5.15 4.92
CA VAL A 13 1.14 4.05 4.06
C VAL A 13 2.22 2.97 3.91
N ARG A 14 3.49 3.35 3.77
CA ARG A 14 4.60 2.39 3.72
C ARG A 14 4.69 1.55 4.99
N LYS A 15 4.54 2.16 6.16
CA LYS A 15 4.57 1.43 7.46
C LYS A 15 3.40 0.47 7.56
N GLU A 16 2.21 0.88 7.15
CA GLU A 16 1.02 0.02 7.18
C GLU A 16 1.13 -1.14 6.18
N LEU A 17 1.62 -0.88 4.96
CA LEU A 17 1.92 -1.92 3.97
C LEU A 17 2.99 -2.89 4.50
N GLN A 18 4.03 -2.40 5.18
CA GLN A 18 5.06 -3.24 5.78
C GLN A 18 4.49 -4.18 6.85
N LYS A 19 3.53 -3.70 7.66
CA LYS A 19 2.82 -4.56 8.63
C LYS A 19 2.01 -5.63 7.92
N VAL A 20 1.26 -5.27 6.87
CA VAL A 20 0.49 -6.25 6.08
C VAL A 20 1.42 -7.27 5.41
N ALA A 21 2.57 -6.83 4.91
CA ALA A 21 3.59 -7.70 4.33
C ALA A 21 4.12 -8.71 5.36
N ASP A 22 4.42 -8.25 6.58
CA ASP A 22 4.86 -9.09 7.70
C ASP A 22 3.77 -10.09 8.13
N GLU A 23 2.51 -9.64 8.27
CA GLU A 23 1.36 -10.50 8.58
C GLU A 23 1.16 -11.62 7.54
N LEU A 24 1.44 -11.33 6.27
CA LEU A 24 1.31 -12.28 5.17
C LEU A 24 2.59 -13.10 4.92
N GLY A 25 3.71 -12.76 5.55
CA GLY A 25 5.02 -13.35 5.25
C GLY A 25 5.47 -13.09 3.81
N LEU A 26 5.05 -11.97 3.21
CA LEU A 26 5.34 -11.60 1.83
C LEU A 26 6.26 -10.35 1.79
N PRO A 27 7.02 -10.13 0.72
CA PRO A 27 7.73 -8.88 0.53
C PRO A 27 6.75 -7.74 0.26
N ILE A 28 7.09 -6.52 0.70
CA ILE A 28 6.27 -5.31 0.51
C ILE A 28 6.04 -4.95 -0.97
N THR A 29 6.84 -5.47 -1.89
CA THR A 29 6.69 -5.28 -3.34
C THR A 29 5.70 -6.26 -3.97
N ASP A 30 5.16 -7.22 -3.22
CA ASP A 30 4.18 -8.18 -3.73
C ASP A 30 2.79 -7.54 -3.76
N CYS A 31 2.16 -7.50 -4.94
CA CYS A 31 0.86 -6.84 -5.13
C CYS A 31 -0.25 -7.37 -4.20
N ARG A 32 -0.12 -8.58 -3.63
CA ARG A 32 -1.06 -9.12 -2.63
C ARG A 32 -1.06 -8.29 -1.34
N VAL A 33 0.06 -7.65 -1.01
CA VAL A 33 0.17 -6.74 0.15
C VAL A 33 -0.71 -5.51 -0.06
N ALA A 34 -0.60 -4.87 -1.23
CA ALA A 34 -1.46 -3.73 -1.58
C ALA A 34 -2.94 -4.11 -1.60
N TYR A 35 -3.27 -5.28 -2.16
CA TYR A 35 -4.65 -5.76 -2.22
C TYR A 35 -5.23 -6.00 -0.81
N ALA A 36 -4.52 -6.74 0.04
CA ALA A 36 -4.95 -7.00 1.41
C ALA A 36 -5.06 -5.70 2.24
N TRP A 37 -4.17 -4.74 2.01
CA TRP A 37 -4.23 -3.43 2.66
C TRP A 37 -5.47 -2.64 2.24
N SER A 38 -5.83 -2.65 0.95
CA SER A 38 -7.06 -2.02 0.45
C SER A 38 -8.33 -2.75 0.91
N GLU A 39 -8.33 -4.08 1.02
CA GLU A 39 -9.47 -4.85 1.55
C GLU A 39 -9.79 -4.52 3.02
N LYS A 40 -8.80 -4.03 3.79
CA LYS A 40 -9.02 -3.49 5.14
C LYS A 40 -9.75 -2.13 5.15
N GLY A 41 -10.19 -1.62 4.00
CA GLY A 41 -10.88 -0.34 3.85
C GLY A 41 -9.94 0.86 3.83
N ASN A 42 -8.68 0.66 3.42
CA ASN A 42 -7.74 1.76 3.26
C ASN A 42 -7.73 2.26 1.82
N SER A 43 -7.74 3.58 1.66
CA SER A 43 -7.59 4.29 0.40
C SER A 43 -6.48 5.32 0.51
N TYR A 44 -5.92 5.77 -0.61
CA TYR A 44 -4.85 6.75 -0.63
C TYR A 44 -5.05 7.82 -1.69
N ASP A 45 -4.42 8.97 -1.49
CA ASP A 45 -4.37 10.06 -2.48
C ASP A 45 -3.44 9.73 -3.66
N LYS A 46 -3.62 10.45 -4.78
CA LYS A 46 -2.73 10.39 -5.94
C LYS A 46 -1.26 10.62 -5.58
N HIS A 47 -0.97 11.50 -4.63
CA HIS A 47 0.41 11.75 -4.16
C HIS A 47 1.08 10.47 -3.64
N VAL A 48 0.40 9.73 -2.78
CA VAL A 48 0.88 8.44 -2.27
C VAL A 48 1.00 7.41 -3.39
N SER A 49 0.08 7.45 -4.36
CA SER A 49 0.14 6.55 -5.51
C SER A 49 1.43 6.74 -6.30
N ASP A 50 1.78 7.98 -6.64
CA ASP A 50 2.95 8.32 -7.46
C ASP A 50 4.27 8.09 -6.71
N GLU A 51 4.35 8.51 -5.45
CA GLU A 51 5.58 8.44 -4.65
C GLU A 51 5.88 7.05 -4.08
N LEU A 52 4.85 6.23 -3.83
CA LEU A 52 5.00 4.95 -3.12
C LEU A 52 4.45 3.77 -3.91
N MET A 53 3.17 3.80 -4.31
CA MET A 53 2.51 2.61 -4.86
C MET A 53 3.06 2.24 -6.24
N VAL A 54 3.23 3.24 -7.12
CA VAL A 54 3.80 3.06 -8.45
C VAL A 54 5.22 2.50 -8.39
N PRO A 55 6.18 3.08 -7.65
CA PRO A 55 7.52 2.53 -7.59
C PRO A 55 7.58 1.14 -6.92
N LEU A 56 6.72 0.85 -5.94
CA LEU A 56 6.72 -0.46 -5.25
C LEU A 56 6.12 -1.60 -6.08
N TYR A 57 5.03 -1.35 -6.81
CA TYR A 57 4.24 -2.40 -7.45
C TYR A 57 4.19 -2.31 -8.98
N PHE A 58 4.45 -1.13 -9.52
CA PHE A 58 4.42 -0.84 -10.96
C PHE A 58 5.79 -0.41 -11.51
N SER A 59 6.89 -0.69 -10.80
CA SER A 59 8.23 -0.57 -11.40
C SER A 59 8.31 -1.49 -12.62
N ILE A 60 8.13 -0.88 -13.79
CA ILE A 60 8.33 -1.50 -15.08
C ILE A 60 9.79 -1.94 -15.09
N ARG A 61 10.01 -3.24 -15.30
CA ARG A 61 11.28 -3.78 -15.78
C ARG A 61 11.69 -2.95 -17.00
N GLU A 62 12.65 -2.04 -16.84
CA GLU A 62 13.55 -1.68 -17.94
C GLU A 62 14.57 -2.80 -18.15
#